data_AF-A0A4Y8JS92-F1
#
_entry.id   AF-A0A4Y8JS92-F1
#
_cell.length_a   1.000
_cell.length_b   1.000
_cell.length_c   1.000
_cell.angle_alpha   90.00
_cell.angle_beta   90.00
_cell.angle_gamma   90.00
#
_symmetry.space_group_name_H-M   'P 1'
#
loop_
_entity.id
_entity.type
_entity.pdbx_description
1 polymer ?
#
loop_
_entity_poly.entity_id
_entity_poly.type
_entity_poly.pdbx_seq_one_letter_code
_entity_poly.pdbx_strand_id
1 'polypeptide(L)' 'MSITPSTLTRRAAVAAALSGLIYIVIQFIHPADEAASLTTQTWVTVHSLSFGMAVLGLVGITG' A
#
# COMPACT_ATOMS: atom_id res chain seq x y z
N MET A 1 7.04 24.09 10.25
CA MET A 1 6.98 23.25 9.02
C MET A 1 6.14 24.02 8.01
N SER A 2 6.69 24.37 6.85
CA SER A 2 5.96 25.16 5.84
C SER A 2 5.46 24.23 4.73
N ILE A 3 4.21 24.41 4.31
CA ILE A 3 3.67 23.71 3.15
C ILE A 3 4.16 24.41 1.90
N THR A 4 5.00 23.73 1.13
CA THR A 4 5.56 24.20 -0.15
C THR A 4 5.37 23.12 -1.22
N PRO A 5 5.40 23.48 -2.52
CA PRO A 5 5.37 22.50 -3.59
C PRO A 5 6.44 21.41 -3.41
N SER A 6 7.68 21.78 -3.09
CA SER A 6 8.77 20.82 -2.90
C SER A 6 8.54 19.83 -1.74
N THR A 7 7.88 20.28 -0.67
CA THR A 7 7.53 19.41 0.46
C THR A 7 6.37 18.47 0.11
N LEU A 8 5.39 18.94 -0.67
CA LEU A 8 4.27 18.11 -1.15
C LEU A 8 4.79 17.02 -2.10
N THR A 9 5.59 17.39 -3.11
CA THR A 9 6.19 16.43 -4.05
C THR A 9 7.01 15.34 -3.36
N ARG A 10 7.84 15.71 -2.36
CA ARG A 10 8.59 14.70 -1.59
C ARG A 10 7.69 13.76 -0.81
N ARG A 11 6.58 14.24 -0.25
CA ARG A 11 5.64 13.38 0.50
C ARG A 11 4.87 12.46 -0.43
N ALA A 12 4.42 12.93 -1.59
CA ALA A 12 3.81 12.10 -2.63
C ALA A 12 4.79 11.02 -3.12
N ALA A 13 6.05 11.36 -3.37
CA ALA A 13 7.07 10.38 -3.77
C ALA A 13 7.30 9.30 -2.70
N VAL A 14 7.30 9.67 -1.41
CA VAL A 14 7.37 8.70 -0.31
C VAL A 14 6.13 7.80 -0.28
N ALA A 15 4.93 8.35 -0.49
CA ALA A 15 3.70 7.54 -0.56
C ALA A 15 3.76 6.52 -1.71
N ALA A 16 4.18 6.95 -2.91
CA ALA A 16 4.37 6.05 -4.05
C ALA A 16 5.41 4.94 -3.76
N ALA A 17 6.54 5.29 -3.14
CA ALA A 17 7.57 4.32 -2.77
C ALA A 17 7.06 3.29 -1.75
N LEU A 18 6.30 3.73 -0.74
CA LEU A 18 5.70 2.83 0.24
C LEU A 18 4.62 1.92 -0.39
N SER A 19 3.83 2.44 -1.33
CA SER A 19 2.88 1.63 -2.11
C SER A 19 3.62 0.50 -2.84
N GLY A 20 4.68 0.82 -3.59
CA GLY A 20 5.50 -0.19 -4.27
C GLY A 20 6.16 -1.19 -3.32
N LEU A 21 6.62 -0.74 -2.16
CA LEU A 21 7.19 -1.64 -1.14
C LEU A 21 6.16 -2.63 -0.61
N ILE A 22 4.94 -2.16 -0.29
CA ILE A 22 3.86 -3.04 0.16
C ILE A 22 3.52 -4.06 -0.93
N TYR A 23 3.41 -3.64 -2.20
CA TYR A 23 3.17 -4.53 -3.33
C TYR A 23 4.18 -5.67 -3.41
N ILE A 24 5.46 -5.39 -3.17
CA ILE A 24 6.52 -6.43 -3.15
C ILE A 24 6.35 -7.36 -1.94
N VAL A 25 6.14 -6.79 -0.75
CA VAL A 25 6.13 -7.56 0.51
C VAL A 25 4.92 -8.50 0.60
N ILE A 26 3.73 -8.09 0.14
CA ILE A 26 2.52 -8.93 0.25
C ILE A 26 2.67 -10.25 -0.51
N GLN A 27 3.48 -10.30 -1.58
CA GLN A 27 3.66 -11.52 -2.36
C GLN A 27 4.28 -12.68 -1.56
N PHE A 28 5.08 -12.38 -0.54
CA PHE A 28 5.69 -13.40 0.32
C PHE A 28 4.72 -14.02 1.33
N ILE A 29 3.57 -13.36 1.57
CA ILE A 29 2.58 -13.76 2.57
C ILE A 29 1.18 -13.95 1.97
N HIS A 30 1.04 -13.86 0.64
CA HIS A 30 -0.23 -13.99 -0.04
C HIS A 30 -0.79 -15.41 0.16
N PRO A 31 -2.02 -15.57 0.67
CA PRO A 31 -2.64 -16.87 0.81
C PRO A 31 -3.04 -17.43 -0.57
N ALA A 32 -3.47 -18.69 -0.64
CA ALA A 32 -4.01 -19.24 -1.88
C ALA A 32 -5.31 -18.51 -2.28
N ASP A 33 -5.54 -18.34 -3.59
CA ASP A 33 -6.76 -17.74 -4.15
C ASP A 33 -7.95 -18.71 -4.12
N GLU A 34 -8.42 -19.01 -2.92
CA GLU A 34 -9.55 -19.91 -2.68
C GLU A 34 -10.47 -19.37 -1.58
N ALA A 35 -11.74 -19.77 -1.62
CA ALA A 35 -12.75 -19.26 -0.69
C ALA A 35 -12.42 -19.56 0.78
N ALA A 36 -11.73 -20.67 1.06
CA ALA A 36 -11.30 -21.04 2.41
C ALA A 36 -10.29 -20.05 3.02
N SER A 37 -9.50 -19.35 2.19
CA SER A 37 -8.52 -18.36 2.65
C SER A 37 -9.18 -17.10 3.23
N LEU A 38 -10.38 -16.75 2.77
CA LEU A 38 -11.04 -15.46 3.07
C LEU A 38 -11.38 -15.25 4.55
N THR A 39 -11.47 -16.33 5.33
CA THR A 39 -11.79 -16.29 6.77
C THR A 39 -10.54 -16.31 7.66
N THR A 40 -9.35 -16.35 7.06
CA THR A 40 -8.08 -16.45 7.79
C THR A 40 -7.54 -15.09 8.22
N GLN A 41 -6.74 -15.08 9.30
CA GLN A 41 -6.04 -13.87 9.73
C GLN A 41 -5.02 -13.38 8.69
N THR A 42 -4.39 -14.29 7.94
CA THR A 42 -3.48 -13.96 6.85
C THR A 42 -4.18 -13.16 5.76
N TRP A 43 -5.40 -13.55 5.39
CA TRP A 43 -6.22 -12.78 4.45
C TRP A 43 -6.51 -11.36 4.95
N VAL A 44 -6.93 -11.22 6.21
CA VAL A 44 -7.18 -9.89 6.82
C VAL A 44 -5.92 -9.02 6.73
N THR A 45 -4.75 -9.56 7.07
CA THR A 45 -3.48 -8.84 6.99
C THR A 45 -3.14 -8.39 5.57
N VAL A 46 -3.17 -9.31 4.59
CA VAL A 46 -2.87 -8.98 3.19
C VAL A 46 -3.90 -7.99 2.62
N HIS A 47 -5.18 -8.15 2.94
CA HIS A 47 -6.23 -7.24 2.48
C HIS A 47 -6.05 -5.82 3.03
N SER A 48 -5.78 -5.66 4.33
CA SER A 48 -5.52 -4.34 4.92
C SER A 48 -4.27 -3.68 4.33
N LEU A 49 -3.21 -4.46 4.10
CA LEU A 49 -1.99 -3.97 3.45
C LEU A 49 -2.26 -3.54 2.00
N SER A 50 -2.97 -4.35 1.22
CA SER A 50 -3.35 -4.04 -0.16
C SER A 50 -4.25 -2.80 -0.26
N PHE A 51 -5.17 -2.61 0.70
CA PHE A 51 -5.96 -1.39 0.78
C PHE A 51 -5.09 -0.16 1.05
N GLY A 52 -4.19 -0.24 2.04
CA GLY A 52 -3.23 0.83 2.34
C GLY A 52 -2.30 1.14 1.16
N MET A 53 -1.81 0.11 0.46
CA MET A 53 -1.04 0.22 -0.78
C MET A 53 -1.81 1.02 -1.83
N ALA A 54 -3.10 0.71 -2.07
CA ALA A 54 -3.90 1.40 -3.07
C ALA A 54 -4.08 2.89 -2.73
N VAL A 55 -4.37 3.20 -1.45
CA VAL A 55 -4.49 4.59 -0.98
C VAL A 55 -3.17 5.35 -1.14
N LEU A 56 -2.05 4.76 -0.73
CA LEU A 56 -0.72 5.35 -0.88
C LEU A 56 -0.33 5.54 -2.35
N GLY A 57 -0.71 4.60 -3.21
CA GLY A 57 -0.48 4.67 -4.64
C GLY A 57 -1.25 5.83 -5.29
N LEU A 58 -2.53 5.99 -4.93
CA LEU A 58 -3.34 7.12 -5.37
C LEU A 58 -2.72 8.45 -4.93
N VAL A 59 -2.43 8.61 -3.63
CA VAL A 59 -1.79 9.82 -3.10
C VAL A 59 -0.47 10.10 -3.82
N GLY A 60 0.35 9.08 -4.02
CA GLY A 60 1.66 9.24 -4.65
C GLY A 60 1.61 9.64 -6.12
N ILE A 61 0.59 9.20 -6.86
CA ILE A 61 0.42 9.50 -8.30
C ILE A 61 -0.28 10.86 -8.49
N THR A 62 -1.27 11.19 -7.67
CA THR A 62 -2.06 12.42 -7.83
C THR A 62 -1.42 13.64 -7.16
N GLY A 63 -0.53 13.43 -6.18
CA GLY A 63 0.13 14.51 -5.42
C GLY A 63 -0.57 14.87 -4.12
#